data_AF-A0A318UK84-F1
#
_entry.id   AF-A0A318UK84-F1
#
_cell.length_a   1.000
_cell.length_b   1.000
_cell.length_c   1.000
_cell.angle_alpha   90.00
_cell.angle_beta   90.00
_cell.angle_gamma   90.00
#
_symmetry.space_group_name_H-M   'P 1'
#
loop_
_entity.id
_entity.type
_entity.pdbx_description
1 polymer ?
#
loop_
_entity_poly.entity_id
_entity_poly.type
_entity_poly.pdbx_seq_one_letter_code
_entity_poly.pdbx_strand_id
1 'polypeptide(L)'
;MNNFHNDHKDHFNEIFYKNYLIKSHITNVYYKSPDNLILISPINDPDNIFVLGIDHDRMLGDRSVPHNLEDAYSYIDWVTEIKNTISKEKEQ
;
A
#
# COMPACT_ATOMS: atom_id res chain seq x y z
N MET A 1 2.98 31.95 -22.94
CA MET A 1 2.35 30.62 -22.80
C MET A 1 3.46 29.60 -22.75
N ASN A 2 3.64 28.90 -21.64
CA ASN A 2 4.36 27.64 -21.59
C ASN A 2 3.64 26.78 -20.54
N ASN A 3 2.80 25.87 -21.04
CA ASN A 3 2.11 24.88 -20.24
C ASN A 3 3.12 23.84 -19.80
N PHE A 4 3.59 23.91 -18.55
CA PHE A 4 4.16 22.75 -17.88
C PHE A 4 3.01 21.85 -17.43
N HIS A 5 2.39 21.14 -18.38
CA HIS A 5 1.63 19.93 -18.07
C HIS A 5 2.65 18.78 -18.07
N ASN A 6 3.37 18.63 -16.96
CA ASN A 6 3.99 17.35 -16.67
C ASN A 6 2.90 16.48 -16.06
N ASP A 7 2.15 15.80 -16.93
CA ASP A 7 1.35 14.63 -16.56
C ASP A 7 2.31 13.52 -16.12
N HIS A 8 2.92 13.65 -14.94
CA HIS A 8 3.47 12.52 -14.23
C HIS A 8 2.27 11.68 -13.80
N LYS A 9 1.80 10.78 -14.67
CA LYS A 9 0.91 9.71 -14.24
C LYS A 9 1.66 8.96 -13.16
N ASP A 10 1.26 9.15 -11.91
CA ASP A 10 1.78 8.38 -10.79
C ASP A 10 1.56 6.91 -11.11
N HIS A 11 2.64 6.22 -11.45
CA HIS A 11 2.60 4.79 -11.70
C HIS A 11 2.71 4.09 -10.36
N PHE A 12 1.73 3.24 -10.05
CA PHE A 12 1.71 2.43 -8.84
C PHE A 12 1.95 0.95 -9.19
N ASN A 13 2.72 0.27 -8.36
CA ASN A 13 2.67 -1.18 -8.27
C ASN A 13 1.41 -1.57 -7.49
N GLU A 14 0.58 -2.40 -8.10
CA GLU A 14 -0.64 -2.94 -7.50
C GLU A 14 -0.46 -4.43 -7.22
N ILE A 15 -0.66 -4.84 -5.98
CA ILE A 15 -0.52 -6.23 -5.54
C ILE A 15 -1.80 -6.64 -4.81
N PHE A 16 -2.41 -7.74 -5.23
CA PHE A 16 -3.57 -8.31 -4.57
C PHE A 16 -3.13 -9.35 -3.53
N TYR A 17 -3.61 -9.20 -2.30
CA TYR A 17 -3.35 -10.15 -1.23
C TYR A 17 -4.60 -10.38 -0.38
N LYS A 18 -5.07 -11.63 -0.35
CA LYS A 18 -6.40 -11.98 0.17
C LYS A 18 -7.47 -11.07 -0.45
N ASN A 19 -8.32 -10.46 0.36
CA ASN A 19 -9.37 -9.53 -0.08
C ASN A 19 -8.92 -8.07 -0.03
N TYR A 20 -7.61 -7.80 -0.14
CA TYR A 20 -7.04 -6.46 -0.10
C TYR A 20 -6.19 -6.17 -1.34
N LEU A 21 -6.20 -4.91 -1.74
CA LEU A 21 -5.34 -4.31 -2.75
C LEU A 21 -4.28 -3.46 -2.05
N ILE A 22 -3.01 -3.79 -2.29
CA ILE A 22 -1.84 -3.04 -1.85
C ILE A 22 -1.37 -2.19 -3.03
N LYS A 23 -1.19 -0.88 -2.80
CA LYS A 23 -0.61 0.05 -3.77
C LYS A 23 0.65 0.70 -3.20
N SER A 24 1.64 0.87 -4.05
CA SER A 24 2.88 1.59 -3.75
C SER A 24 3.34 2.32 -5.00
N HIS A 25 3.91 3.51 -4.87
CA HIS A 25 4.43 4.21 -6.04
C HIS A 25 5.62 3.44 -6.63
N ILE A 26 5.70 3.38 -7.96
CA ILE A 26 6.86 2.83 -8.67
C ILE A 26 8.07 3.75 -8.49
N THR A 27 7.83 5.04 -8.27
CA THR A 27 8.84 6.09 -8.18
C THR A 27 9.13 6.52 -6.74
N ASN A 28 9.31 5.56 -5.82
CA ASN A 28 9.72 5.89 -4.44
C ASN A 28 10.98 6.80 -4.45
N VAL A 29 10.89 7.93 -3.76
CA VAL A 29 11.96 8.91 -3.60
C VAL A 29 12.85 8.57 -2.41
N TYR A 30 14.08 9.08 -2.39
CA TYR A 30 15.12 8.67 -1.44
C TYR A 30 14.86 9.07 0.03
N TYR A 31 14.02 10.06 0.26
CA TYR A 31 13.78 10.65 1.59
C TYR A 31 12.36 10.37 2.06
N LYS A 32 12.09 10.67 3.34
CA LYS A 32 10.74 10.68 3.92
C LYS A 32 9.78 11.49 3.05
N SER A 33 8.99 10.81 2.23
CA SER A 33 8.05 11.47 1.33
C SER A 33 6.68 10.79 1.35
N PRO A 34 5.59 11.56 1.20
CA PRO A 34 4.30 11.03 0.81
C PRO A 34 4.33 10.19 -0.48
N ASP A 35 5.39 10.32 -1.31
CA ASP A 35 5.53 9.49 -2.51
C ASP A 35 5.98 8.06 -2.19
N ASN A 36 6.37 7.77 -0.95
CA ASN A 36 6.84 6.44 -0.53
C ASN A 36 5.76 5.66 0.23
N LEU A 37 4.48 6.04 0.09
CA LEU A 37 3.42 5.44 0.87
C LEU A 37 3.09 4.03 0.37
N ILE A 38 2.93 3.12 1.33
CA ILE A 38 2.18 1.88 1.10
C ILE A 38 0.74 2.13 1.50
N LEU A 39 -0.14 2.01 0.52
CA LEU A 39 -1.57 2.12 0.67
C LEU A 39 -2.18 0.73 0.61
N ILE A 40 -3.18 0.48 1.45
CA ILE A 40 -3.99 -0.74 1.37
C ILE A 40 -5.46 -0.38 1.35
N SER A 41 -6.25 -1.16 0.64
CA SER A 41 -7.70 -1.02 0.61
C SER A 41 -8.35 -2.39 0.50
N PRO A 42 -9.49 -2.65 1.16
CA PRO A 42 -10.30 -3.81 0.86
C PRO A 42 -10.78 -3.76 -0.60
N ILE A 43 -10.75 -4.89 -1.31
CA ILE A 43 -11.19 -4.95 -2.72
C ILE A 43 -12.68 -4.59 -2.85
N ASN A 44 -13.48 -4.92 -1.84
CA ASN A 44 -14.91 -4.63 -1.78
C ASN A 44 -15.24 -3.21 -1.29
N ASP A 45 -14.24 -2.45 -0.87
CA ASP A 45 -14.38 -1.09 -0.34
C ASP A 45 -13.12 -0.28 -0.71
N PRO A 46 -12.89 -0.01 -2.02
CA PRO A 46 -11.65 0.58 -2.51
C PRO A 46 -11.42 2.02 -2.05
N ASP A 47 -12.48 2.71 -1.60
CA ASP A 47 -12.41 4.07 -1.06
C ASP A 47 -11.88 4.08 0.39
N ASN A 48 -11.87 2.93 1.06
CA ASN A 48 -11.38 2.77 2.42
C ASN A 48 -9.90 2.44 2.44
N ILE A 49 -9.10 3.48 2.17
CA ILE A 49 -7.65 3.40 2.04
C ILE A 49 -6.97 3.64 3.38
N PHE A 50 -6.05 2.74 3.76
CA PHE A 50 -5.18 2.91 4.92
C PHE A 50 -3.74 3.11 4.48
N VAL A 51 -3.06 4.03 5.15
CA VAL A 51 -1.61 4.23 5.03
C VAL A 51 -0.93 3.31 6.03
N LEU A 52 -0.18 2.33 5.52
CA LEU A 52 0.54 1.36 6.34
C LEU A 52 1.91 1.88 6.81
N GLY A 53 2.52 2.75 6.01
CA GLY A 53 3.80 3.33 6.34
C GLY A 53 4.41 4.08 5.17
N ILE A 54 5.63 4.58 5.42
CA ILE A 54 6.44 5.28 4.44
C ILE A 54 7.69 4.42 4.21
N ASP A 55 7.89 3.96 2.99
CA ASP A 55 9.05 3.18 2.53
C ASP A 55 10.29 4.10 2.49
N HIS A 56 11.08 4.10 3.56
CA HIS A 56 12.19 5.05 3.72
C HIS A 56 13.53 4.57 3.19
N ASP A 57 13.64 3.35 2.66
CA ASP A 57 14.95 2.73 2.52
C ASP A 57 15.27 2.38 1.05
N ARG A 58 15.67 3.40 0.29
CA ARG A 58 16.39 3.16 -0.95
C ARG A 58 17.89 3.02 -0.64
N MET A 59 18.31 1.80 -0.27
CA MET A 59 19.65 1.35 -0.62
C MET A 59 19.69 1.16 -2.15
N LEU A 60 20.17 2.20 -2.86
CA LEU A 60 20.62 2.27 -4.27
C LEU A 60 20.06 1.20 -5.25
N GLY A 61 19.22 1.63 -6.20
CA GLY A 61 18.83 0.86 -7.39
C GLY A 61 17.39 1.11 -7.87
N ASP A 62 17.13 0.86 -9.16
CA ASP A 62 15.76 0.65 -9.65
C ASP A 62 15.24 -0.68 -9.09
N ARG A 63 14.19 -0.60 -8.27
CA ARG A 63 13.58 -1.77 -7.65
C ARG A 63 12.17 -1.93 -8.20
N SER A 64 11.84 -3.15 -8.58
CA SER A 64 10.53 -3.56 -9.09
C SER A 64 9.55 -4.01 -7.99
N VAL A 65 9.99 -4.05 -6.72
CA VAL A 65 9.21 -4.59 -5.60
C VAL A 65 9.24 -3.63 -4.39
N PRO A 66 8.11 -3.38 -3.70
CA PRO A 66 8.05 -2.50 -2.53
C PRO A 66 8.82 -3.11 -1.35
N HIS A 67 9.55 -2.30 -0.59
CA HIS A 67 10.39 -2.82 0.50
C HIS A 67 9.56 -3.33 1.69
N ASN A 68 8.47 -2.63 2.03
CA ASN A 68 7.63 -2.95 3.18
C ASN A 68 6.43 -3.83 2.78
N LEU A 69 6.57 -4.64 1.73
CA LEU A 69 5.51 -5.56 1.29
C LEU A 69 5.21 -6.61 2.37
N GLU A 70 6.22 -7.07 3.11
CA GLU A 70 6.06 -8.00 4.23
C GLU A 70 5.29 -7.38 5.39
N ASP A 71 5.51 -6.09 5.68
CA ASP A 71 4.72 -5.35 6.68
C ASP A 71 3.26 -5.26 6.25
N ALA A 72 3.01 -5.02 4.96
CA ALA A 72 1.66 -4.96 4.41
C ALA A 72 0.93 -6.30 4.52
N TYR A 73 1.61 -7.40 4.21
CA TYR A 73 1.06 -8.75 4.40
C TYR A 73 0.78 -9.04 5.87
N SER A 74 1.73 -8.75 6.75
CA SER A 74 1.58 -8.97 8.20
C SER A 74 0.40 -8.20 8.77
N TYR A 75 0.20 -6.94 8.34
CA TYR A 75 -0.96 -6.16 8.75
C TYR A 75 -2.27 -6.74 8.21
N ILE A 76 -2.32 -7.13 6.93
CA ILE A 76 -3.52 -7.73 6.35
C ILE A 76 -3.88 -9.04 7.07
N ASP A 77 -2.88 -9.84 7.42
CA ASP A 77 -3.04 -11.06 8.20
C ASP A 77 -3.66 -10.78 9.56
N TRP A 78 -3.07 -9.85 10.31
CA TRP A 78 -3.57 -9.45 11.62
C TRP A 78 -5.00 -8.91 11.55
N VAL A 79 -5.32 -7.98 10.64
CA VAL A 79 -6.68 -7.44 10.49
C VAL A 79 -7.68 -8.53 10.10
N THR A 80 -7.28 -9.45 9.22
CA THR A 80 -8.14 -10.57 8.82
C THR A 80 -8.42 -11.51 9.99
N GLU A 81 -7.40 -11.81 10.79
CA GLU A 81 -7.53 -12.63 11.99
C GLU A 81 -8.49 -11.99 13.01
N ILE A 82 -8.29 -10.70 13.34
CA ILE A 82 -9.15 -9.97 14.26
C ILE A 82 -10.61 -9.95 13.77
N LYS A 83 -10.84 -9.68 12.49
CA LYS A 83 -12.20 -9.70 11.90
C LYS A 83 -12.85 -11.07 12.05
N ASN A 84 -12.10 -12.15 11.81
CA ASN A 84 -12.61 -13.50 11.94
C ASN A 84 -12.94 -13.86 13.39
N THR A 85 -12.11 -13.44 14.35
CA THR A 85 -12.37 -13.65 15.78
C THR A 85 -13.63 -12.91 16.23
N ILE A 86 -13.77 -11.63 15.86
CA ILE A 86 -14.95 -10.82 16.21
C ILE A 86 -16.23 -11.40 15.60
N SER A 87 -16.19 -11.85 14.33
CA SER A 87 -17.36 -12.45 13.69
C SER A 87 -17.82 -13.71 14.42
N LYS A 88 -16.89 -14.56 14.86
CA LYS A 88 -17.20 -15.80 15.61
C LYS A 88 -17.81 -15.51 16.99
N GLU A 89 -17.42 -14.42 17.65
CA GLU A 89 -18.01 -14.01 18.93
C GLU A 89 -19.44 -13.48 18.77
N LYS A 90 -19.77 -12.86 17.63
CA LYS A 90 -21.12 -12.35 17.35
C LYS A 90 -22.14 -13.44 16.97
N GLU A 91 -21.66 -14.62 16.61
CA GLU A 91 -22.48 -15.79 16.27
C GLU A 91 -22.79 -16.68 17.49
N GLN A 92 -22.22 -16.38 18.66
CA GLN A 92 -22.47 -17.04 19.95
C GLN A 92 -23.51 -16.28 20.79
#